data_AF-K7FQC9-F1
#
_entry.id   AF-K7FQC9-F1
#
_cell.length_a   1.000
_cell.length_b   1.000
_cell.length_c   1.000
_cell.angle_alpha   90.00
_cell.angle_beta   90.00
_cell.angle_gamma   90.00
#
_symmetry.space_group_name_H-M   'P 1'
#
loop_
_entity.id
_entity.type
_entity.pdbx_description
1 polymer ?
#
loop_
_entity_poly.entity_id
_entity_poly.type
_entity_poly.pdbx_seq_one_letter_code
_entity_poly.pdbx_strand_id
1 'polypeptide(L)'
;MQNFNNCPGHLGHIDLPLTVYNPLFFDKLYLLIRGSCLNCRLLTCSRAVVHLLLSQLKVLEKGLLHAVCDLEAILNRFVDANTDASGLDIEEELNHHVNEMLQNNEFGDQCSHVKNVCECRSKLIAQFWRTHMTSKRCPNCKSRRSLVRKEHNSKLTVTY
;
A
#
# COMPACT_ATOMS: atom_id res chain seq x y z
N MET A 1 -42.65 3.75 25.59
CA MET A 1 -43.07 4.27 24.26
C MET A 1 -42.21 5.49 23.98
N GLN A 2 -41.45 5.51 22.88
CA GLN A 2 -40.53 6.61 22.56
C GLN A 2 -41.34 7.80 22.03
N ASN A 3 -41.22 8.97 22.66
CA ASN A 3 -41.89 10.20 22.26
C ASN A 3 -40.89 11.17 21.60
N PHE A 4 -41.38 12.27 21.03
CA PHE A 4 -40.54 13.27 20.34
C PHE A 4 -39.35 13.74 21.21
N ASN A 5 -39.59 13.97 22.50
CA ASN A 5 -38.57 14.46 23.44
C ASN A 5 -37.52 13.39 23.81
N ASN A 6 -37.83 12.11 23.64
CA ASN A 6 -36.93 10.99 23.95
C ASN A 6 -36.42 10.29 22.67
N CYS A 7 -36.52 10.95 21.51
CA CYS A 7 -36.02 10.40 20.25
C CYS A 7 -34.57 10.84 20.00
N PRO A 8 -33.58 9.92 19.95
CA PRO A 8 -32.18 10.26 19.69
C PRO A 8 -31.92 10.61 18.21
N GLY A 9 -32.91 10.40 17.33
CA GLY A 9 -32.75 10.53 15.88
C GLY A 9 -32.16 9.28 15.23
N HIS A 10 -32.36 9.16 13.92
CA HIS A 10 -31.87 8.05 13.09
C HIS A 10 -31.19 8.59 11.84
N LEU A 11 -30.15 7.91 11.38
CA LEU A 11 -29.49 8.23 10.13
C LEU A 11 -30.33 7.68 8.97
N GLY A 12 -30.56 8.52 7.96
CA GLY A 12 -31.00 8.12 6.62
C GLY A 12 -29.82 8.08 5.65
N HIS A 13 -30.07 7.69 4.40
CA HIS A 13 -29.10 7.81 3.31
C HIS A 13 -29.77 8.38 2.07
N ILE A 14 -28.93 8.91 1.17
CA ILE A 14 -29.35 9.39 -0.15
C ILE A 14 -28.65 8.50 -1.16
N ASP A 15 -29.43 7.91 -2.07
CA ASP A 15 -28.90 7.16 -3.18
C ASP A 15 -28.43 8.11 -4.27
N LEU A 16 -27.13 8.06 -4.56
CA LEU A 16 -26.54 8.81 -5.66
C LEU A 16 -26.69 7.99 -6.95
N PRO A 17 -27.17 8.59 -8.05
CA PRO A 17 -27.39 7.86 -9.30
C PRO A 17 -26.09 7.37 -9.96
N LEU A 18 -24.95 7.94 -9.55
CA LEU A 18 -23.62 7.57 -10.02
C LEU A 18 -22.66 7.53 -8.83
N THR A 19 -21.60 6.72 -8.97
CA THR A 19 -20.48 6.74 -8.02
C THR A 19 -19.75 8.06 -8.11
N VAL A 20 -19.65 8.75 -6.98
CA VAL A 20 -18.89 10.00 -6.86
C VAL A 20 -17.63 9.74 -6.03
N TYR A 21 -16.59 10.51 -6.29
CA TYR A 21 -15.40 10.47 -5.46
C TYR A 21 -15.69 11.04 -4.08
N ASN A 22 -15.18 10.40 -3.02
CA ASN A 22 -15.15 11.01 -1.71
C ASN A 22 -13.99 12.03 -1.67
N PRO A 23 -14.28 13.34 -1.49
CA PRO A 23 -13.26 14.38 -1.52
C PRO A 23 -12.16 14.21 -0.45
N LEU A 24 -12.46 13.57 0.69
CA LEU A 24 -11.51 13.32 1.77
C LEU A 24 -10.43 12.31 1.38
N PHE A 25 -10.76 11.36 0.48
CA PHE A 25 -9.85 10.31 0.05
C PHE A 25 -9.27 10.56 -1.34
N PHE A 26 -9.59 11.70 -1.96
CA PHE A 26 -9.25 12.00 -3.34
C PHE A 26 -7.73 11.96 -3.58
N ASP A 27 -6.93 12.44 -2.63
CA ASP A 27 -5.47 12.40 -2.74
C ASP A 27 -4.91 10.98 -2.77
N LYS A 28 -5.47 10.08 -1.96
CA LYS A 28 -5.06 8.66 -1.96
C LYS A 28 -5.50 7.96 -3.23
N LEU A 29 -6.74 8.22 -3.67
CA LEU A 29 -7.24 7.73 -4.95
C LEU A 29 -6.35 8.18 -6.12
N TYR A 30 -5.97 9.47 -6.14
CA TYR A 30 -5.08 10.03 -7.15
C TYR A 30 -3.73 9.30 -7.17
N LEU A 31 -3.10 9.07 -6.01
CA LEU A 31 -1.84 8.33 -5.92
C LEU A 31 -1.98 6.91 -6.47
N LEU A 32 -3.04 6.19 -6.09
CA LEU A 32 -3.31 4.83 -6.56
C LEU A 32 -3.46 4.77 -8.08
N ILE A 33 -4.28 5.66 -8.67
CA ILE A 33 -4.49 5.71 -10.12
C ILE A 33 -3.20 6.11 -10.84
N ARG A 34 -2.48 7.14 -10.35
CA ARG A 34 -1.22 7.61 -10.96
C ARG A 34 -0.10 6.58 -10.90
N GLY A 35 -0.07 5.74 -9.87
CA GLY A 35 0.90 4.65 -9.73
C GLY A 35 0.47 3.34 -10.36
N SER A 36 -0.75 3.25 -10.90
CA SER A 36 -1.24 2.07 -11.59
C SER A 36 -1.07 2.18 -13.10
N CYS A 37 -0.80 1.05 -13.75
CA CYS A 37 -0.82 0.96 -15.20
C CYS A 37 -2.26 0.74 -15.67
N LEU A 38 -2.80 1.64 -16.50
CA LEU A 38 -4.17 1.51 -17.01
C LEU A 38 -4.36 0.40 -18.05
N ASN A 39 -3.28 -0.24 -18.50
CA ASN A 39 -3.33 -1.40 -19.40
C ASN A 39 -3.41 -2.72 -18.62
N CYS A 40 -2.38 -3.02 -17.81
CA CYS A 40 -2.31 -4.28 -17.04
C CYS A 40 -2.92 -4.21 -15.63
N ARG A 41 -3.34 -3.03 -15.17
CA ARG A 41 -3.98 -2.78 -13.86
C ARG A 41 -3.10 -3.04 -12.63
N LEU A 42 -1.81 -3.29 -12.84
CA LEU A 42 -0.81 -3.45 -11.78
C LEU A 42 -0.12 -2.11 -11.46
N LEU A 43 0.43 -2.01 -10.25
CA LEU A 43 1.31 -0.90 -9.88
C LEU A 43 2.54 -0.84 -10.80
N THR A 44 3.01 0.37 -11.10
CA THR A 44 4.12 0.63 -12.02
C THR A 44 5.50 0.47 -11.37
N CYS A 45 5.67 -0.57 -10.56
CA CYS A 45 6.93 -0.95 -9.91
C CYS A 45 7.16 -2.47 -10.07
N SER A 46 8.37 -2.94 -9.71
CA SER A 46 8.67 -4.38 -9.72
C SER A 46 7.90 -5.13 -8.64
N ARG A 47 7.69 -6.43 -8.85
CA ARG A 47 7.04 -7.30 -7.85
C ARG A 47 7.82 -7.35 -6.55
N ALA A 48 9.15 -7.41 -6.63
CA ALA A 48 10.05 -7.43 -5.48
C ALA A 48 9.73 -6.32 -4.46
N VAL A 49 9.59 -5.09 -4.95
CA VAL A 49 9.31 -3.92 -4.11
C VAL A 49 7.90 -3.99 -3.49
N VAL A 50 6.91 -4.50 -4.22
CA VAL A 50 5.55 -4.67 -3.68
C VAL A 50 5.56 -5.68 -2.54
N HIS A 51 6.17 -6.84 -2.74
CA HIS A 51 6.24 -7.88 -1.71
C HIS A 51 7.08 -7.44 -0.50
N LEU A 52 8.15 -6.68 -0.72
CA LEU A 52 8.92 -6.06 0.36
C LEU A 52 8.05 -5.14 1.21
N LEU A 53 7.35 -4.17 0.59
CA LEU A 53 6.49 -3.24 1.33
C LEU A 53 5.42 -4.00 2.12
N LEU A 54 4.77 -4.99 1.50
CA LEU A 54 3.75 -5.80 2.18
C LEU A 54 4.33 -6.53 3.39
N SER A 55 5.50 -7.14 3.25
CA SER A 55 6.18 -7.87 4.32
C SER A 55 6.60 -6.95 5.45
N GLN A 56 7.17 -5.80 5.13
CA GLN A 56 7.54 -4.76 6.10
C GLN A 56 6.31 -4.23 6.86
N LEU A 57 5.18 -4.02 6.18
CA LEU A 57 3.95 -3.59 6.85
C LEU A 57 3.39 -4.68 7.78
N LYS A 58 3.45 -5.96 7.40
CA LYS A 58 3.01 -7.09 8.24
C LYS A 58 3.78 -7.16 9.57
N VAL A 59 5.12 -7.11 9.52
CA VAL A 59 5.95 -7.14 10.74
C VAL A 59 5.75 -5.88 11.57
N LEU A 60 5.60 -4.73 10.91
CA LEU A 60 5.38 -3.44 11.57
C LEU A 60 4.02 -3.38 12.30
N GLU A 61 2.99 -4.06 11.80
CA GLU A 61 1.69 -4.20 12.49
C GLU A 61 1.82 -4.96 13.81
N LYS A 62 2.86 -5.78 13.98
CA LYS A 62 3.21 -6.42 15.26
C LYS A 62 4.24 -5.64 16.07
N GLY A 63 4.63 -4.45 15.61
CA GLY A 63 5.56 -3.56 16.31
C GLY A 63 7.05 -3.89 16.09
N LEU A 64 7.36 -4.81 15.18
CA LEU A 64 8.73 -5.24 14.87
C LEU A 64 9.46 -4.22 13.98
N LEU A 65 9.96 -3.14 14.58
CA LEU A 65 10.68 -2.09 13.86
C LEU A 65 12.01 -2.55 13.25
N HIS A 66 12.76 -3.42 13.93
CA HIS A 66 14.05 -3.92 13.43
C HIS A 66 13.86 -4.80 12.18
N ALA A 67 12.82 -5.65 12.19
CA ALA A 67 12.50 -6.55 11.09
C ALA A 67 12.24 -5.80 9.76
N VAL A 68 11.75 -4.55 9.81
CA VAL A 68 11.54 -3.73 8.60
C VAL A 68 12.85 -3.53 7.83
N CYS A 69 13.96 -3.27 8.54
CA CYS A 69 15.28 -3.11 7.92
C CYS A 69 15.86 -4.46 7.50
N ASP A 70 15.67 -5.50 8.31
CA ASP A 70 16.20 -6.84 8.02
C ASP A 70 15.59 -7.42 6.73
N LEU A 71 14.29 -7.21 6.50
CA LEU A 71 13.59 -7.66 5.29
C LEU A 71 14.15 -7.05 4.01
N GLU A 72 14.60 -5.79 4.05
CA GLU A 72 15.25 -5.15 2.89
C GLU A 72 16.60 -5.82 2.59
N ALA A 73 17.39 -6.11 3.64
CA ALA A 73 18.66 -6.81 3.49
C ALA A 73 18.47 -8.26 3.01
N ILE A 74 17.45 -8.97 3.50
CA ILE A 74 17.08 -10.32 3.08
C ILE A 74 16.74 -10.32 1.59
N LEU A 75 15.87 -9.40 1.15
CA LEU A 75 15.50 -9.30 -0.26
C LEU A 75 16.72 -9.07 -1.15
N ASN A 76 17.58 -8.13 -0.80
CA ASN A 76 18.75 -7.81 -1.62
C ASN A 76 19.67 -9.04 -1.76
N ARG A 77 19.95 -9.75 -0.66
CA ARG A 77 20.73 -11.00 -0.71
C ARG A 77 20.08 -12.06 -1.58
N PHE A 78 18.76 -12.22 -1.49
CA PHE A 78 18.03 -13.22 -2.27
C PHE A 78 18.06 -12.92 -3.77
N VAL A 79 17.84 -11.65 -4.14
CA VAL A 79 17.87 -11.19 -5.54
C VAL A 79 19.28 -11.26 -6.12
N ASP A 80 20.31 -10.94 -5.33
CA ASP A 80 21.72 -11.04 -5.75
C ASP A 80 22.14 -12.50 -5.98
N ALA A 81 21.63 -13.43 -5.16
CA ALA A 81 21.89 -14.86 -5.31
C ALA A 81 21.07 -15.52 -6.43
N ASN A 82 19.88 -14.98 -6.74
CA ASN A 82 18.93 -15.55 -7.69
C ASN A 82 18.49 -14.48 -8.70
N THR A 83 19.34 -14.21 -9.69
CA THR A 83 19.10 -13.15 -10.69
C THR A 83 17.83 -13.35 -11.51
N ASP A 84 17.38 -14.61 -11.66
CA ASP A 84 16.18 -14.98 -12.44
C ASP A 84 14.96 -15.28 -11.55
N ALA A 85 15.01 -14.94 -10.26
CA ALA A 85 13.91 -15.16 -9.33
C ALA A 85 12.62 -14.49 -9.83
N SER A 86 11.55 -15.27 -9.89
CA SER A 86 10.23 -14.79 -10.24
C SER A 86 9.61 -13.97 -9.10
N GLY A 87 8.51 -13.26 -9.41
CA GLY A 87 7.76 -12.55 -8.37
C GLY A 87 7.19 -13.47 -7.28
N LEU A 88 6.93 -14.74 -7.61
CA LEU A 88 6.43 -15.75 -6.67
C LEU A 88 7.55 -16.21 -5.73
N ASP A 89 8.74 -16.51 -6.27
CA ASP A 89 9.88 -16.94 -5.46
C ASP A 89 10.25 -15.88 -4.41
N ILE A 90 10.20 -14.60 -4.80
CA ILE A 90 10.44 -13.47 -3.89
C ILE A 90 9.35 -13.36 -2.82
N GLU A 91 8.09 -13.59 -3.20
CA GLU A 91 6.97 -13.56 -2.25
C GLU A 91 7.08 -14.69 -1.23
N GLU A 92 7.40 -15.90 -1.67
CA GLU A 92 7.57 -17.07 -0.82
C GLU A 92 8.73 -16.89 0.16
N GLU A 93 9.89 -16.44 -0.31
CA GLU A 93 11.05 -16.17 0.54
C GLU A 93 10.72 -15.13 1.62
N LEU A 94 10.16 -13.99 1.23
CA LEU A 94 9.81 -12.95 2.21
C LEU A 94 8.75 -13.42 3.21
N ASN A 95 7.73 -14.15 2.75
CA ASN A 95 6.71 -14.69 3.66
C ASN A 95 7.28 -15.72 4.63
N HIS A 96 8.26 -16.53 4.20
CA HIS A 96 8.96 -17.46 5.09
C HIS A 96 9.65 -16.71 6.23
N HIS A 97 10.50 -15.72 5.93
CA HIS A 97 11.19 -14.91 6.94
C HIS A 97 10.22 -14.13 7.84
N VAL A 98 9.15 -13.55 7.28
CA VAL A 98 8.12 -12.87 8.08
C VAL A 98 7.50 -13.83 9.08
N ASN A 99 7.14 -15.04 8.68
CA ASN A 99 6.53 -16.02 9.57
C ASN A 99 7.49 -16.43 10.69
N GLU A 100 8.76 -16.67 10.39
CA GLU A 100 9.79 -16.98 11.41
C GLU A 100 9.95 -15.82 12.41
N MET A 101 10.06 -14.58 11.92
CA MET A 101 10.15 -13.38 12.77
C MET A 101 8.93 -13.23 13.68
N LEU A 102 7.73 -13.51 13.17
CA LEU A 102 6.50 -13.43 13.94
C LEU A 102 6.36 -14.56 14.97
N GLN A 103 6.82 -15.77 14.67
CA GLN A 103 6.78 -16.89 15.61
C GLN A 103 7.79 -16.73 16.75
N ASN A 104 8.98 -16.20 16.46
CA ASN A 104 10.03 -16.02 17.44
C ASN A 104 9.74 -14.90 18.45
N ASN A 105 8.73 -14.09 18.21
CA ASN A 105 8.38 -13.00 19.09
C ASN A 105 6.91 -13.10 19.53
N GLU A 106 6.69 -13.58 20.76
CA GLU A 106 5.38 -13.58 21.42
C GLU A 106 4.96 -12.16 21.80
N PHE A 107 4.44 -11.38 20.86
CA PHE A 107 3.91 -10.05 21.15
C PHE A 107 2.42 -10.08 21.47
N GLY A 108 2.03 -9.37 22.54
CA GLY A 108 0.65 -8.97 22.77
C GLY A 108 0.13 -8.08 21.64
N ASP A 109 -1.15 -8.19 21.31
CA ASP A 109 -1.81 -7.63 20.12
C ASP A 109 -1.87 -6.08 20.06
N GLN A 110 -1.14 -5.37 20.92
CA GLN A 110 -1.28 -3.93 21.21
C GLN A 110 -0.08 -3.04 20.84
N CYS A 111 0.90 -3.53 20.08
CA CYS A 111 2.07 -2.71 19.71
C CYS A 111 1.88 -1.82 18.46
N SER A 112 0.79 -1.99 17.70
CA SER A 112 0.57 -1.33 16.39
C SER A 112 0.37 0.19 16.45
N HIS A 113 0.00 0.74 17.61
CA HIS A 113 -0.40 2.15 17.78
C HIS A 113 0.64 3.02 18.50
N VAL A 114 1.87 2.52 18.69
CA VAL A 114 2.94 3.33 19.28
C VAL A 114 3.45 4.37 18.27
N LYS A 115 3.76 5.58 18.74
CA LYS A 115 4.15 6.73 17.89
C LYS A 115 5.24 6.40 16.87
N ASN A 116 6.27 5.67 17.28
CA ASN A 116 7.38 5.27 16.42
C ASN A 116 6.94 4.30 15.30
N VAL A 117 6.03 3.36 15.59
CA VAL A 117 5.43 2.44 14.61
C VAL A 117 4.62 3.22 13.58
N CYS A 118 3.76 4.15 14.02
CA CYS A 118 2.98 5.01 13.12
C CYS A 118 3.86 5.90 12.23
N GLU A 119 4.93 6.47 12.81
CA GLU A 119 5.90 7.29 12.08
C GLU A 119 6.66 6.46 11.03
N CYS A 120 7.14 5.27 11.42
CA CYS A 120 7.80 4.32 10.52
C CYS A 120 6.88 3.93 9.36
N ARG A 121 5.62 3.58 9.65
CA ARG A 121 4.61 3.23 8.63
C ARG A 121 4.42 4.37 7.63
N SER A 122 4.28 5.59 8.13
CA SER A 122 4.08 6.78 7.30
C SER A 122 5.29 7.06 6.41
N LYS A 123 6.51 6.95 6.96
CA LYS A 123 7.76 7.09 6.22
C LYS A 123 7.90 6.02 5.13
N LEU A 124 7.62 4.76 5.47
CA LEU A 124 7.74 3.63 4.55
C LEU A 124 6.80 3.78 3.34
N ILE A 125 5.52 4.09 3.60
CA ILE A 125 4.53 4.33 2.55
C ILE A 125 4.94 5.54 1.69
N ALA A 126 5.33 6.66 2.32
CA ALA A 126 5.74 7.86 1.58
C ALA A 126 6.97 7.62 0.69
N GLN A 127 7.96 6.89 1.19
CA GLN A 127 9.16 6.51 0.44
C GLN A 127 8.81 5.58 -0.72
N PHE A 128 7.95 4.59 -0.50
CA PHE A 128 7.53 3.68 -1.56
C PHE A 128 6.92 4.42 -2.77
N TRP A 129 5.95 5.31 -2.51
CA TRP A 129 5.31 6.10 -3.56
C TRP A 129 6.30 7.03 -4.27
N ARG A 130 7.22 7.66 -3.52
CA ARG A 130 8.20 8.60 -4.06
C ARG A 130 9.24 7.92 -4.94
N THR A 131 9.75 6.77 -4.50
CA THR A 131 10.86 6.09 -5.16
C THR A 131 10.39 5.23 -6.34
N HIS A 132 9.32 4.46 -6.16
CA HIS A 132 8.99 3.38 -7.10
C HIS A 132 7.88 3.72 -8.10
N MET A 133 7.11 4.80 -7.92
CA MET A 133 6.05 5.20 -8.85
C MET A 133 6.47 6.25 -9.88
N THR A 134 7.75 6.21 -10.25
CA THR A 134 8.42 7.18 -11.12
C THR A 134 8.67 6.65 -12.54
N SER A 135 8.47 5.35 -12.78
CA SER A 135 8.78 4.73 -14.07
C SER A 135 8.00 5.37 -15.24
N LYS A 136 8.68 5.54 -16.39
CA LYS A 136 8.10 6.06 -17.64
C LYS A 136 7.32 4.99 -18.43
N ARG A 137 7.67 3.72 -18.25
CA ARG A 137 6.98 2.57 -18.85
C ARG A 137 6.63 1.56 -17.76
N CYS A 138 5.54 0.83 -17.95
CA CYS A 138 5.15 -0.20 -17.00
C CYS A 138 6.24 -1.29 -16.94
N PRO A 139 6.83 -1.60 -15.76
CA PRO A 139 7.82 -2.67 -15.67
C PRO A 139 7.22 -4.05 -15.96
N ASN A 140 5.90 -4.22 -15.75
CA ASN A 140 5.18 -5.47 -15.96
C ASN A 140 4.81 -5.71 -17.43
N CYS A 141 4.04 -4.81 -18.07
CA CYS A 141 3.55 -5.00 -19.45
C CYS A 141 4.24 -4.13 -20.52
N LYS A 142 5.22 -3.32 -20.14
CA LYS A 142 6.01 -2.41 -21.01
C LYS A 142 5.23 -1.29 -21.71
N SER A 143 3.90 -1.20 -21.52
CA SER A 143 3.08 -0.08 -22.01
C SER A 143 3.59 1.28 -21.51
N ARG A 144 3.37 2.32 -22.32
CA ARG A 144 3.64 3.70 -21.90
C ARG A 144 2.77 4.07 -20.70
N ARG A 145 3.30 4.92 -19.84
CA ARG A 145 2.56 5.44 -18.69
C ARG A 145 1.55 6.50 -19.14
N SER A 146 0.27 6.29 -18.81
CA SER A 146 -0.75 7.33 -18.92
C SER A 146 -0.45 8.47 -17.96
N LEU A 147 -0.52 9.71 -18.44
CA LEU A 147 -0.37 10.89 -17.62
C LEU A 147 -1.68 11.18 -16.90
N VAL A 148 -1.66 11.08 -15.57
CA VAL A 148 -2.82 11.37 -14.71
C VAL A 148 -2.58 12.71 -14.01
N ARG A 149 -3.43 13.69 -14.31
CA ARG A 149 -3.44 15.00 -13.66
C ARG A 149 -4.65 15.14 -12.75
N LYS A 150 -4.43 15.78 -11.62
CA LYS A 150 -5.46 16.13 -10.65
C LYS A 150 -5.83 17.61 -10.81
N GLU A 151 -7.11 17.90 -10.86
CA GLU A 151 -7.66 19.25 -10.77
C GLU A 151 -8.50 19.34 -9.48
N HIS A 152 -8.02 20.13 -8.52
CA HIS A 152 -8.60 20.24 -7.18
C HIS A 152 -8.74 18.86 -6.48
N ASN A 153 -9.86 18.58 -5.83
CA ASN A 153 -10.19 17.27 -5.24
C ASN A 153 -11.49 16.71 -5.83
N SER A 154 -11.75 16.99 -7.10
CA SER A 154 -13.02 16.66 -7.77
C SER A 154 -12.86 16.12 -9.20
N LYS A 155 -11.69 16.29 -9.84
CA LYS A 155 -11.49 15.85 -11.23
C LYS A 155 -10.12 15.24 -11.48
N LEU A 156 -10.12 14.15 -12.26
CA LEU A 156 -8.93 13.49 -12.80
C LEU A 156 -8.95 13.55 -14.32
N THR A 157 -7.85 13.99 -14.91
CA THR A 157 -7.66 14.02 -16.36
C THR A 157 -6.59 13.00 -16.73
N VAL A 158 -6.91 12.10 -17.67
CA VAL A 158 -6.01 11.03 -18.13
C VAL A 158 -5.65 11.27 -19.59
N THR A 159 -4.35 11.24 -19.90
CA THR A 159 -3.82 11.33 -21.27
C THR A 159 -2.99 10.07 -21.57
N TYR A 160 -3.21 9.45 -22.73
CA TYR A 160 -2.56 8.20 -23.16
C TYR A 160 -1.29 8.45 -23.98
#